data_AF-A0A7S4SKC8-F1
#
_entry.id   AF-A0A7S4SKC8-F1
#
_cell.length_a   1.000
_cell.length_b   1.000
_cell.length_c   1.000
_cell.angle_alpha   90.00
_cell.angle_beta   90.00
_cell.angle_gamma   90.00
#
_symmetry.space_group_name_H-M   'P 1'
#
loop_
_entity.id
_entity.type
_entity.pdbx_description
1 polymer ?
#
loop_
_entity_poly.entity_id
_entity_poly.type
_entity_poly.pdbx_seq_one_letter_code
_entity_poly.pdbx_strand_id
1 'polypeptide(L)'
;MDDIQRSSLYAAVAGGAAAGALLVIAMQCIARLQGKKFTGEAHAPKLVEINSNSCGSSANDSISSDESNQERDLRKLDMDLLNATVLSEKEVSAEECVRWALVEFGEKLVMSTSFGMQSAVLLHMATKVAPNIPVIWIDTGYLHKETYYFAEHLTRRLSLNLKVYQSDVSAARMEALHGQLWDRNDEDSHRAYGVLRKVEPMARALRELGAEAMISGVRGAQTKHRAGLKRITLNSAQKHYRIHPLLHWTQEDVENY
;
A
#
# COMPACT_ATOMS: atom_id res chain seq x y z
N MET A 1 17.59 -2.97 -4.28
CA MET A 1 17.79 -1.57 -4.72
C MET A 1 18.51 -0.87 -3.58
N ASP A 2 19.77 -0.51 -3.81
CA ASP A 2 20.69 -0.12 -2.74
C ASP A 2 20.35 1.24 -2.13
N ASP A 3 20.66 1.42 -0.83
CA ASP A 3 20.28 2.59 -0.01
C ASP A 3 20.71 3.94 -0.61
N ILE A 4 21.78 3.96 -1.41
CA ILE A 4 22.30 5.15 -2.08
C ILE A 4 21.37 5.60 -3.21
N GLN A 5 20.74 4.67 -3.94
CA GLN A 5 19.81 5.02 -5.01
C GLN A 5 18.47 5.55 -4.47
N ARG A 6 18.06 5.08 -3.29
CA ARG A 6 16.89 5.62 -2.58
C ARG A 6 17.13 7.09 -2.20
N SER A 7 18.29 7.42 -1.63
CA SER A 7 18.70 8.79 -1.29
C SER A 7 18.62 9.76 -2.47
N SER A 8 19.04 9.33 -3.66
CA SER A 8 18.93 10.14 -4.89
C SER A 8 17.48 10.36 -5.34
N LEU A 9 16.59 9.39 -5.11
CA LEU A 9 15.15 9.53 -5.41
C LEU A 9 14.47 10.53 -4.47
N TYR A 10 14.89 10.58 -3.19
CA TYR A 10 14.39 11.56 -2.21
C TYR A 10 14.79 13.00 -2.55
N ALA A 11 16.00 13.22 -3.08
CA ALA A 11 16.49 14.56 -3.43
C ALA A 11 15.81 15.15 -4.68
N ALA A 12 15.42 14.31 -5.65
CA ALA A 12 14.86 14.77 -6.93
C ALA A 12 13.39 15.24 -6.83
N VAL A 13 12.67 14.89 -5.75
CA VAL A 13 11.23 15.18 -5.59
C VAL A 13 10.97 16.46 -4.78
N ALA A 14 11.99 17.09 -4.20
CA ALA A 14 11.86 18.21 -3.27
C ALA A 14 12.00 19.59 -3.95
N GLY A 15 10.90 20.11 -4.50
CA GLY A 15 10.77 21.51 -4.91
C GLY A 15 9.59 22.19 -4.20
N GLY A 16 9.88 23.01 -3.18
CA GLY A 16 8.87 23.82 -2.45
C GLY A 16 8.71 23.44 -0.97
N ALA A 17 7.99 24.26 -0.20
CA ALA A 17 7.89 24.22 1.28
C ALA A 17 7.52 22.84 1.90
N ALA A 18 7.01 21.89 1.12
CA ALA A 18 6.86 20.47 1.45
C ALA A 18 8.20 19.72 1.67
N ALA A 19 9.33 20.34 1.34
CA ALA A 19 10.68 19.82 1.56
C ALA A 19 10.98 19.60 3.05
N GLY A 20 10.39 20.38 3.97
CA GLY A 20 10.61 20.21 5.41
C GLY A 20 10.11 18.87 5.95
N ALA A 21 8.86 18.52 5.63
CA ALA A 21 8.26 17.26 6.08
C ALA A 21 8.89 16.04 5.40
N LEU A 22 9.15 16.10 4.08
CA LEU A 22 9.82 15.01 3.37
C LEU A 22 11.27 14.82 3.83
N LEU A 23 11.99 15.90 4.15
CA LEU A 23 13.35 15.83 4.69
C LEU A 23 13.34 15.28 6.11
N VAL A 24 12.35 15.60 6.95
CA VAL A 24 12.17 14.99 8.28
C VAL A 24 11.87 13.49 8.15
N ILE A 25 11.01 13.10 7.21
CA ILE A 25 10.69 11.69 6.91
C ILE A 25 11.93 10.94 6.41
N ALA A 26 12.67 11.52 5.47
CA ALA A 26 13.90 10.97 4.94
C ALA A 26 15.00 10.89 6.02
N MET A 27 15.15 11.93 6.84
CA MET A 27 16.12 11.97 7.95
C MET A 27 15.76 10.96 9.06
N GLN A 28 14.48 10.79 9.38
CA GLN A 28 14.02 9.78 10.35
C GLN A 28 14.20 8.36 9.81
N CYS A 29 14.01 8.14 8.51
CA CYS A 29 14.32 6.86 7.86
C CYS A 29 15.82 6.57 7.85
N ILE A 30 16.66 7.54 7.48
CA ILE A 30 18.13 7.41 7.45
C ILE A 30 18.70 7.21 8.88
N ALA A 31 18.22 7.96 9.87
CA ALA A 31 18.66 7.81 11.27
C ALA A 31 18.30 6.43 11.84
N ARG A 32 17.16 5.83 11.44
CA ARG A 32 16.77 4.46 11.80
C ARG A 32 17.62 3.39 11.12
N LEU A 33 17.97 3.56 9.85
CA LEU A 33 18.87 2.63 9.13
C LEU A 33 20.29 2.60 9.74
N GLN A 34 20.71 3.69 10.39
CA GLN A 34 22.02 3.81 11.03
C GLN A 34 22.03 3.52 12.54
N GLY A 35 20.90 3.14 13.15
CA GLY A 35 20.82 2.77 14.56
C GLY A 35 21.13 3.89 15.57
N LYS A 36 21.06 5.18 15.17
CA LYS A 36 21.38 6.32 16.03
C LYS A 36 20.13 7.15 16.36
N LYS A 37 19.92 7.47 17.65
CA LYS A 37 18.89 8.43 18.09
C LYS A 37 19.28 9.83 17.60
N PHE A 38 18.40 10.47 16.84
CA PHE A 38 18.59 11.86 16.39
C PHE A 38 18.30 12.81 17.56
N THR A 39 19.35 13.42 18.12
CA THR A 39 19.26 14.62 18.97
C THR A 39 19.57 15.81 18.07
N GLY A 40 18.62 16.73 17.93
CA GLY A 40 18.73 17.84 16.98
C GLY A 40 19.90 18.77 17.28
N GLU A 41 20.77 18.96 16.28
CA GLU A 41 21.40 20.22 15.89
C GLU A 41 22.22 19.96 14.62
N ALA A 42 22.05 20.82 13.60
CA ALA A 42 22.75 20.68 12.33
C ALA A 42 24.21 21.11 12.48
N HIS A 43 25.13 20.14 12.46
CA HIS A 43 26.55 20.40 12.28
C HIS A 43 27.06 19.67 11.03
N ALA A 44 27.52 20.45 10.06
CA ALA A 44 28.04 19.96 8.79
C ALA A 44 29.33 19.15 8.99
N PRO A 45 29.44 17.91 8.50
CA PRO A 45 30.70 17.18 8.57
C PRO A 45 31.64 17.57 7.43
N LYS A 46 32.90 17.83 7.80
CA LYS A 46 34.04 18.03 6.90
C LYS A 46 34.36 16.74 6.14
N LEU A 47 34.69 16.89 4.86
CA LEU A 47 35.30 15.88 4.00
C LEU A 47 36.63 15.40 4.59
N VAL A 48 36.80 14.08 4.68
CA VAL A 48 38.10 13.43 4.91
C VAL A 48 38.27 12.38 3.81
N GLU A 49 39.23 12.63 2.92
CA GLU A 49 39.81 11.63 2.01
C GLU A 49 40.78 10.74 2.79
N ILE A 50 40.72 9.40 2.64
CA ILE A 50 41.93 8.55 2.74
C ILE A 50 41.83 7.32 1.83
N ASN A 51 42.97 7.02 1.22
CA ASN A 51 43.35 6.15 0.12
C ASN A 51 43.16 4.63 0.24
N SER A 52 43.20 4.04 -0.97
CA SER A 52 43.51 2.66 -1.36
C SER A 52 44.78 2.04 -0.75
N ASN A 53 44.71 0.76 -0.36
CA ASN A 53 45.66 -0.29 -0.79
C ASN A 53 45.38 -1.72 -0.25
N SER A 54 45.65 -2.70 -1.14
CA SER A 54 46.08 -4.11 -0.98
C SER A 54 45.21 -5.11 -0.18
N CYS A 55 44.68 -6.20 -0.75
CA CYS A 55 45.30 -7.43 -1.31
C CYS A 55 45.54 -8.54 -0.25
N GLY A 56 44.97 -9.74 -0.44
CA GLY A 56 45.50 -10.99 0.14
C GLY A 56 44.52 -12.10 0.57
N SER A 57 44.39 -13.12 -0.29
CA SER A 57 44.25 -14.58 -0.03
C SER A 57 43.00 -15.24 0.60
N SER A 58 42.25 -15.96 -0.26
CA SER A 58 41.95 -17.41 -0.25
C SER A 58 41.60 -18.16 1.04
N ALA A 59 40.40 -18.77 1.08
CA ALA A 59 40.21 -20.22 1.27
C ALA A 59 38.74 -20.64 1.00
N ASN A 60 38.57 -21.73 0.24
CA ASN A 60 37.32 -22.47 0.03
C ASN A 60 36.82 -23.08 1.35
N ASP A 61 35.50 -23.25 1.50
CA ASP A 61 34.91 -24.52 1.96
C ASP A 61 33.40 -24.62 1.67
N SER A 62 33.06 -25.70 0.95
CA SER A 62 31.78 -26.44 0.86
C SER A 62 30.44 -25.71 0.99
N ILE A 63 29.75 -25.55 -0.15
CA ILE A 63 28.31 -25.30 -0.27
C ILE A 63 27.56 -26.60 0.06
N SER A 64 26.93 -26.68 1.23
CA SER A 64 25.85 -27.63 1.52
C SER A 64 24.52 -26.97 1.23
N SER A 65 23.80 -27.53 0.26
CA SER A 65 22.45 -27.18 -0.14
C SER A 65 21.44 -27.48 0.98
N ASP A 66 20.99 -26.45 1.71
CA ASP A 66 19.79 -26.53 2.56
C ASP A 66 19.26 -25.13 2.96
N GLU A 67 19.27 -24.17 2.03
CA GLU A 67 18.64 -22.85 2.24
C GLU A 67 17.35 -22.71 1.43
N SER A 68 16.27 -23.35 1.88
CA SER A 68 14.93 -23.08 1.35
C SER A 68 13.89 -22.99 2.46
N ASN A 69 14.10 -22.11 3.45
CA ASN A 69 13.01 -21.52 4.21
C ASN A 69 13.46 -20.28 5.02
N GLN A 70 13.96 -19.24 4.34
CA GLN A 70 14.21 -17.96 5.01
C GLN A 70 12.89 -17.19 5.17
N GLU A 71 12.36 -17.32 6.39
CA GLU A 71 11.45 -16.45 7.11
C GLU A 71 11.40 -15.02 6.54
N ARG A 72 10.25 -14.63 5.97
CA ARG A 72 10.00 -13.27 5.50
C ARG A 72 9.96 -12.34 6.71
N ASP A 73 11.11 -11.81 7.10
CA ASP A 73 11.22 -10.81 8.16
C ASP A 73 10.68 -9.47 7.62
N LEU A 74 9.38 -9.26 7.78
CA LEU A 74 8.76 -7.96 7.58
C LEU A 74 9.34 -7.02 8.64
N ARG A 75 10.18 -6.05 8.22
CA ARG A 75 10.60 -4.96 9.10
C ARG A 75 9.35 -4.35 9.73
N LYS A 76 9.18 -4.56 11.04
CA LYS A 76 7.97 -4.16 11.74
C LYS A 76 7.95 -2.64 11.89
N LEU A 77 7.23 -1.96 10.99
CA LEU A 77 6.96 -0.54 11.09
C LEU A 77 6.30 -0.23 12.44
N ASP A 78 6.80 0.79 13.12
CA ASP A 78 6.20 1.32 14.34
C ASP A 78 4.99 2.17 13.96
N MET A 79 3.84 1.51 13.88
CA MET A 79 2.61 2.12 13.37
C MET A 79 2.04 3.18 14.29
N ASP A 80 2.28 3.05 15.60
CA ASP A 80 1.79 4.03 16.56
C ASP A 80 2.57 5.33 16.41
N LEU A 81 3.90 5.25 16.25
CA LEU A 81 4.71 6.42 15.96
C LEU A 81 4.34 7.06 14.61
N LEU A 82 4.16 6.27 13.56
CA LEU A 82 3.84 6.78 12.22
C LEU A 82 2.48 7.48 12.18
N ASN A 83 1.45 6.89 12.78
CA ASN A 83 0.13 7.53 12.86
C ASN A 83 0.13 8.76 13.76
N ALA A 84 1.01 8.83 14.77
CA ALA A 84 1.11 9.96 15.70
C ALA A 84 1.96 11.13 15.18
N THR A 85 2.91 10.87 14.29
CA THR A 85 3.83 11.89 13.75
C THR A 85 3.60 12.07 12.26
N VAL A 86 4.31 11.28 11.45
CA VAL A 86 4.45 11.38 10.00
C VAL A 86 3.13 11.41 9.24
N LEU A 87 2.08 10.80 9.78
CA LEU A 87 0.82 10.59 9.06
C LEU A 87 -0.41 11.10 9.82
N SER A 88 -0.18 11.95 10.81
CA SER A 88 -1.25 12.61 11.57
C SER A 88 -2.09 13.52 10.65
N GLU A 89 -3.40 13.66 10.94
CA GLU A 89 -4.33 14.41 10.10
C GLU A 89 -3.91 15.86 9.84
N LYS A 90 -3.22 16.47 10.80
CA LYS A 90 -2.86 17.89 10.78
C LYS A 90 -1.67 18.21 9.88
N GLU A 91 -0.86 17.21 9.53
CA GLU A 91 0.45 17.43 8.92
C GLU A 91 0.57 16.86 7.50
N VAL A 92 -0.32 15.94 7.09
CA VAL A 92 -0.16 15.21 5.82
C VAL A 92 -1.45 15.11 5.00
N SER A 93 -1.40 15.68 3.80
CA SER A 93 -2.42 15.56 2.76
C SER A 93 -2.55 14.12 2.24
N ALA A 94 -3.64 13.84 1.53
CA ALA A 94 -3.84 12.52 0.93
C ALA A 94 -2.76 12.21 -0.14
N GLU A 95 -2.36 13.18 -0.96
CA GLU A 95 -1.27 13.02 -1.92
C GLU A 95 0.07 12.69 -1.25
N GLU A 96 0.39 13.38 -0.14
CA GLU A 96 1.62 13.14 0.61
C GLU A 96 1.62 11.75 1.26
N CYS A 97 0.48 11.28 1.75
CA CYS A 97 0.33 9.92 2.24
C CYS A 97 0.59 8.88 1.14
N VAL A 98 0.09 9.11 -0.08
CA VAL A 98 0.38 8.23 -1.24
C VAL A 98 1.86 8.28 -1.62
N ARG A 99 2.48 9.47 -1.65
CA ARG A 99 3.93 9.62 -1.91
C ARG A 99 4.77 8.87 -0.88
N TRP A 100 4.44 9.03 0.40
CA TRP A 100 5.11 8.30 1.48
C TRP A 100 5.00 6.79 1.27
N ALA A 101 3.81 6.29 0.96
CA ALA A 101 3.59 4.86 0.74
C ALA A 101 4.42 4.33 -0.46
N LEU A 102 4.47 5.10 -1.55
CA LEU A 102 5.25 4.73 -2.74
C LEU A 102 6.74 4.65 -2.41
N VAL A 103 7.25 5.61 -1.65
CA VAL A 103 8.64 5.66 -1.23
C VAL A 103 9.01 4.50 -0.30
N GLU A 104 8.15 4.18 0.67
CA GLU A 104 8.41 3.13 1.67
C GLU A 104 8.34 1.73 1.04
N PHE A 105 7.30 1.45 0.26
CA PHE A 105 7.02 0.11 -0.25
C PHE A 105 7.45 -0.13 -1.70
N GLY A 106 7.69 0.93 -2.48
CA GLY A 106 8.11 0.84 -3.87
C GLY A 106 7.17 -0.02 -4.71
N GLU A 107 7.76 -0.99 -5.43
CA GLU A 107 7.03 -1.93 -6.29
C GLU A 107 6.08 -2.87 -5.51
N LYS A 108 6.25 -2.99 -4.19
CA LYS A 108 5.39 -3.82 -3.33
C LYS A 108 4.13 -3.08 -2.86
N LEU A 109 3.95 -1.83 -3.28
CA LEU A 109 2.74 -1.05 -3.04
C LEU A 109 1.71 -1.38 -4.12
N VAL A 110 0.51 -1.76 -3.68
CA VAL A 110 -0.65 -1.91 -4.56
C VAL A 110 -1.79 -0.99 -4.13
N MET A 111 -2.76 -0.80 -5.00
CA MET A 111 -4.00 -0.10 -4.70
C MET A 111 -5.17 -1.06 -4.86
N SER A 112 -6.21 -0.91 -4.04
CA SER A 112 -7.51 -1.56 -4.29
C SER A 112 -8.56 -0.55 -4.72
N THR A 113 -9.47 -0.97 -5.60
CA THR A 113 -10.62 -0.17 -6.02
C THR A 113 -11.90 -0.99 -6.01
N SER A 114 -13.00 -0.36 -5.57
CA SER A 114 -14.36 -0.84 -5.82
C SER A 114 -15.06 -0.07 -6.94
N PHE A 115 -14.36 0.90 -7.55
CA PHE A 115 -14.91 1.89 -8.48
C PHE A 115 -16.07 2.74 -7.90
N GLY A 116 -16.23 2.76 -6.57
CA GLY A 116 -17.07 3.75 -5.91
C GLY A 116 -16.46 5.15 -5.94
N MET A 117 -17.26 6.16 -5.59
CA MET A 117 -16.88 7.59 -5.60
C MET A 117 -15.54 7.88 -4.89
N GLN A 118 -15.34 7.34 -3.68
CA GLN A 118 -14.06 7.54 -2.96
C GLN A 118 -12.89 6.83 -3.64
N SER A 119 -13.15 5.68 -4.27
CA SER A 119 -12.12 4.98 -5.03
C SER A 119 -11.74 5.77 -6.29
N ALA A 120 -12.69 6.45 -6.95
CA ALA A 120 -12.41 7.27 -8.12
C ALA A 120 -11.49 8.46 -7.79
N VAL A 121 -11.73 9.15 -6.68
CA VAL A 121 -10.84 10.20 -6.16
C VAL A 121 -9.44 9.64 -5.90
N LEU A 122 -9.35 8.53 -5.14
CA LEU A 122 -8.06 7.93 -4.83
C LEU A 122 -7.33 7.44 -6.09
N LEU A 123 -8.05 6.91 -7.08
CA LEU A 123 -7.46 6.44 -8.34
C LEU A 123 -6.79 7.60 -9.06
N HIS A 124 -7.51 8.69 -9.28
CA HIS A 124 -6.98 9.86 -9.98
C HIS A 124 -5.80 10.50 -9.23
N MET A 125 -5.87 10.56 -7.90
CA MET A 125 -4.79 11.08 -7.06
C MET A 125 -3.55 10.17 -7.11
N ALA A 126 -3.74 8.86 -6.92
CA ALA A 126 -2.65 7.90 -6.84
C ALA A 126 -1.94 7.72 -8.18
N THR A 127 -2.65 7.74 -9.31
CA THR A 127 -2.05 7.59 -10.64
C THR A 127 -1.24 8.82 -11.06
N LYS A 128 -1.48 10.00 -10.48
CA LYS A 128 -0.61 11.17 -10.69
C LYS A 128 0.73 11.02 -9.98
N VAL A 129 0.75 10.33 -8.83
CA VAL A 129 1.95 10.10 -8.02
C VAL A 129 2.71 8.85 -8.46
N ALA A 130 1.98 7.78 -8.77
CA ALA A 130 2.48 6.45 -9.13
C ALA A 130 1.71 5.94 -10.38
N PRO A 131 2.04 6.40 -11.60
CA PRO A 131 1.26 6.10 -12.81
C PRO A 131 1.06 4.60 -13.09
N ASN A 132 2.05 3.77 -12.73
CA ASN A 132 2.04 2.33 -12.99
C ASN A 132 1.66 1.47 -11.78
N ILE A 133 1.17 2.06 -10.68
CA ILE A 133 0.77 1.30 -9.48
C ILE A 133 -0.24 0.19 -9.85
N PRO A 134 -0.01 -1.08 -9.45
CA PRO A 134 -1.00 -2.13 -9.68
C PRO A 134 -2.31 -1.81 -8.94
N VAL A 135 -3.41 -1.76 -9.68
CA VAL A 135 -4.75 -1.51 -9.15
C VAL A 135 -5.52 -2.82 -9.13
N ILE A 136 -5.74 -3.39 -7.95
CA ILE A 136 -6.52 -4.60 -7.74
C ILE A 136 -8.01 -4.25 -7.76
N TRP A 137 -8.75 -4.90 -8.63
CA TRP A 137 -10.22 -4.91 -8.60
C TRP A 137 -10.72 -6.34 -8.42
N ILE A 138 -11.54 -6.55 -7.38
CA ILE A 138 -12.21 -7.82 -7.16
C ILE A 138 -13.56 -7.79 -7.86
N ASP A 139 -13.63 -8.49 -8.98
CA ASP A 139 -14.87 -8.68 -9.71
C ASP A 139 -15.64 -9.86 -9.09
N THR A 140 -16.69 -9.53 -8.34
CA THR A 140 -17.53 -10.53 -7.68
C THR A 140 -18.52 -11.18 -8.63
N GLY A 141 -18.57 -10.83 -9.92
CA GLY A 141 -19.57 -11.32 -10.89
C GLY A 141 -21.03 -10.94 -10.58
N TYR A 142 -21.24 -10.11 -9.56
CA TYR A 142 -22.54 -9.65 -9.06
C TYR A 142 -22.57 -8.12 -8.89
N LEU A 143 -21.65 -7.42 -9.55
CA LEU A 143 -21.62 -5.96 -9.53
C LEU A 143 -22.68 -5.41 -10.49
N HIS A 144 -23.16 -4.20 -10.24
CA HIS A 144 -24.11 -3.54 -11.14
C HIS A 144 -23.47 -3.31 -12.52
N LYS A 145 -24.26 -3.37 -13.59
CA LYS A 145 -23.77 -3.10 -14.96
C LYS A 145 -23.09 -1.73 -15.06
N GLU A 146 -23.62 -0.74 -14.35
CA GLU A 146 -23.09 0.62 -14.27
C GLU A 146 -21.67 0.63 -13.69
N THR A 147 -21.36 -0.26 -12.75
CA THR A 147 -20.01 -0.40 -12.18
C THR A 147 -19.03 -0.90 -13.23
N TYR A 148 -19.41 -1.88 -14.06
CA TYR A 148 -18.54 -2.35 -15.15
C TYR A 148 -18.29 -1.26 -16.20
N TYR A 149 -19.34 -0.54 -16.62
CA TYR A 149 -19.19 0.56 -17.58
C TYR A 149 -18.30 1.68 -17.02
N PHE A 150 -18.50 2.05 -15.75
CA PHE A 150 -17.70 3.06 -15.10
C PHE A 150 -16.25 2.60 -14.89
N ALA A 151 -16.04 1.35 -14.52
CA ALA A 151 -14.71 0.76 -14.39
C ALA A 151 -13.93 0.79 -15.70
N GLU A 152 -14.55 0.36 -16.81
CA GLU A 152 -13.96 0.43 -18.16
C GLU A 152 -13.62 1.86 -18.56
N HIS A 153 -14.57 2.79 -18.39
CA HIS A 153 -14.38 4.20 -18.73
C HIS A 153 -13.23 4.82 -17.94
N LEU A 154 -13.23 4.64 -16.61
CA LEU A 154 -12.23 5.23 -15.72
C LEU A 154 -10.85 4.60 -15.93
N THR A 155 -10.80 3.29 -16.19
CA THR A 155 -9.56 2.56 -16.50
C THR A 155 -8.88 3.15 -17.72
N ARG A 156 -9.63 3.42 -18.80
CA ARG A 156 -9.09 4.05 -20.01
C ARG A 156 -8.69 5.50 -19.76
N ARG A 157 -9.56 6.28 -19.09
CA ARG A 157 -9.33 7.70 -18.81
C ARG A 157 -8.07 7.94 -17.98
N LEU A 158 -7.79 7.08 -17.01
CA LEU A 158 -6.64 7.21 -16.10
C LEU A 158 -5.45 6.30 -16.49
N SER A 159 -5.56 5.53 -17.58
CA SER A 159 -4.56 4.56 -18.00
C SER A 159 -4.13 3.59 -16.87
N LEU A 160 -5.11 3.04 -16.16
CA LEU A 160 -4.84 2.23 -14.96
C LEU A 160 -4.11 0.93 -15.32
N ASN A 161 -3.09 0.57 -14.52
CA ASN A 161 -2.54 -0.79 -14.46
C ASN A 161 -3.51 -1.71 -13.68
N LEU A 162 -4.70 -1.92 -14.24
CA LEU A 162 -5.77 -2.69 -13.61
C LEU A 162 -5.47 -4.19 -13.62
N LYS A 163 -5.58 -4.80 -12.44
CA LYS A 163 -5.49 -6.25 -12.21
C LYS A 163 -6.85 -6.75 -11.73
N VAL A 164 -7.57 -7.43 -12.62
CA VAL A 164 -8.90 -7.97 -12.33
C VAL A 164 -8.73 -9.36 -11.73
N TYR A 165 -9.30 -9.56 -10.55
CA TYR A 165 -9.31 -10.83 -9.85
C TYR A 165 -10.75 -11.29 -9.63
N GLN A 166 -11.02 -12.54 -10.00
CA GLN A 166 -12.28 -13.22 -9.81
C GLN A 166 -12.07 -14.51 -9.02
N SER A 167 -13.13 -15.04 -8.42
CA SER A 167 -13.13 -16.41 -7.88
C SER A 167 -12.95 -17.42 -9.01
N ASP A 168 -12.21 -18.50 -8.73
CA ASP A 168 -12.06 -19.63 -9.66
C ASP A 168 -13.38 -20.40 -9.89
N VAL A 169 -14.35 -20.20 -8.99
CA VAL A 169 -15.72 -20.66 -9.17
C VAL A 169 -16.54 -19.54 -9.80
N SER A 170 -17.04 -19.74 -11.02
CA SER A 170 -17.90 -18.76 -11.70
C SER A 170 -19.20 -18.52 -10.91
N ALA A 171 -19.84 -17.36 -11.13
CA ALA A 171 -21.13 -17.02 -10.52
C ALA A 171 -22.19 -18.12 -10.77
N ALA A 172 -22.33 -18.54 -12.03
CA ALA A 172 -23.26 -19.61 -12.41
C ALA A 172 -22.94 -20.95 -11.71
N ARG A 173 -21.65 -21.33 -11.59
CA ARG A 173 -21.27 -22.57 -10.90
C ARG A 173 -21.52 -22.50 -9.41
N MET A 174 -21.26 -21.35 -8.79
CA MET A 174 -21.54 -21.12 -7.38
C MET A 174 -23.04 -21.27 -7.11
N GLU A 175 -23.89 -20.63 -7.92
CA GLU A 175 -25.35 -20.75 -7.82
C GLU A 175 -25.84 -22.19 -8.04
N ALA A 176 -25.25 -22.92 -8.98
CA ALA A 176 -25.61 -24.32 -9.21
C ALA A 176 -25.29 -25.22 -8.00
N LEU A 177 -24.20 -24.95 -7.27
CA LEU A 177 -23.75 -25.77 -6.14
C LEU A 177 -24.37 -25.34 -4.80
N HIS A 178 -24.62 -24.04 -4.64
CA HIS A 178 -24.96 -23.44 -3.35
C HIS A 178 -26.21 -22.57 -3.39
N GLY A 179 -26.85 -22.40 -4.54
CA GLY A 179 -27.89 -21.38 -4.73
C GLY A 179 -27.35 -19.96 -4.52
N GLN A 180 -28.26 -19.01 -4.38
CA GLN A 180 -27.92 -17.61 -4.14
C GLN A 180 -27.56 -17.40 -2.66
N LEU A 181 -26.27 -17.51 -2.34
CA LEU A 181 -25.77 -17.42 -0.97
C LEU A 181 -26.11 -16.11 -0.23
N TRP A 182 -26.41 -15.03 -0.97
CA TRP A 182 -26.82 -13.74 -0.38
C TRP A 182 -28.32 -13.66 -0.07
N ASP A 183 -29.15 -14.51 -0.67
CA ASP A 183 -30.60 -14.55 -0.41
C ASP A 183 -30.95 -15.44 0.79
N ARG A 184 -29.98 -16.25 1.24
CA ARG A 184 -30.12 -17.04 2.46
C ARG A 184 -29.92 -16.12 3.66
N ASN A 185 -30.93 -16.02 4.51
CA ASN A 185 -30.89 -15.19 5.70
C ASN A 185 -30.13 -15.87 6.86
N ASP A 186 -28.92 -16.36 6.58
CA ASP A 186 -28.05 -17.01 7.55
C ASP A 186 -26.60 -16.53 7.42
N GLU A 187 -25.91 -16.47 8.56
CA GLU A 187 -24.56 -15.90 8.60
C GLU A 187 -23.52 -16.78 7.90
N ASP A 188 -23.69 -18.10 7.89
CA ASP A 188 -22.74 -19.02 7.27
C ASP A 188 -22.72 -18.87 5.76
N SER A 189 -23.89 -18.68 5.14
CA SER A 189 -24.03 -18.40 3.72
C SER A 189 -23.40 -17.06 3.33
N HIS A 190 -23.64 -16.01 4.13
CA HIS A 190 -22.99 -14.71 3.92
C HIS A 190 -21.47 -14.78 4.08
N ARG A 191 -20.97 -15.52 5.07
CA ARG A 191 -19.53 -15.79 5.26
C ARG A 191 -18.96 -16.54 4.07
N ALA A 192 -19.60 -17.62 3.63
CA ALA A 192 -19.17 -18.42 2.49
C ALA A 192 -19.10 -17.59 1.21
N TYR A 193 -20.12 -16.77 0.93
CA TYR A 193 -20.10 -15.82 -0.20
C TYR A 193 -18.94 -14.83 -0.09
N GLY A 194 -18.75 -14.22 1.08
CA GLY A 194 -17.67 -13.28 1.34
C GLY A 194 -16.30 -13.91 1.12
N VAL A 195 -16.08 -15.13 1.62
CA VAL A 195 -14.84 -15.85 1.41
C VAL A 195 -14.60 -16.12 -0.07
N LEU A 196 -15.58 -16.72 -0.75
CA LEU A 196 -15.45 -17.19 -2.12
C LEU A 196 -15.29 -16.05 -3.13
N ARG A 197 -16.05 -14.96 -2.98
CA ARG A 197 -16.12 -13.88 -3.97
C ARG A 197 -15.25 -12.67 -3.63
N LYS A 198 -14.78 -12.52 -2.37
CA LYS A 198 -14.03 -11.33 -1.95
C LYS A 198 -12.71 -11.64 -1.26
N VAL A 199 -12.72 -12.48 -0.22
CA VAL A 199 -11.54 -12.68 0.63
C VAL A 199 -10.48 -13.52 -0.08
N GLU A 200 -10.85 -14.66 -0.68
CA GLU A 200 -9.91 -15.51 -1.41
C GLU A 200 -9.30 -14.77 -2.60
N PRO A 201 -10.07 -14.14 -3.51
CA PRO A 201 -9.48 -13.47 -4.67
C PRO A 201 -8.55 -12.32 -4.27
N MET A 202 -8.88 -11.57 -3.22
CA MET A 202 -8.00 -10.52 -2.69
C MET A 202 -6.71 -11.11 -2.09
N ALA A 203 -6.81 -12.17 -1.28
CA ALA A 203 -5.64 -12.82 -0.70
C ALA A 203 -4.70 -13.38 -1.78
N ARG A 204 -5.26 -13.94 -2.87
CA ARG A 204 -4.51 -14.41 -4.02
C ARG A 204 -3.85 -13.25 -4.78
N ALA A 205 -4.58 -12.17 -5.05
CA ALA A 205 -4.04 -10.97 -5.69
C ALA A 205 -2.82 -10.40 -4.96
N LEU A 206 -2.92 -10.24 -3.64
CA LEU A 206 -1.82 -9.74 -2.81
C LEU A 206 -0.59 -10.65 -2.86
N ARG A 207 -0.79 -11.98 -2.85
CA ARG A 207 0.29 -12.96 -2.92
C ARG A 207 0.98 -12.97 -4.29
N GLU A 208 0.22 -12.99 -5.37
CA GLU A 208 0.75 -13.03 -6.74
C GLU A 208 1.49 -11.74 -7.11
N LEU A 209 1.03 -10.59 -6.59
CA LEU A 209 1.69 -9.30 -6.80
C LEU A 209 2.84 -9.03 -5.82
N GLY A 210 3.11 -9.93 -4.87
CA GLY A 210 4.14 -9.72 -3.84
C GLY A 210 3.88 -8.49 -2.97
N ALA A 211 2.62 -8.14 -2.74
CA ALA A 211 2.22 -6.91 -2.09
C ALA A 211 2.53 -6.94 -0.58
N GLU A 212 3.24 -5.91 -0.09
CA GLU A 212 3.48 -5.70 1.34
C GLU A 212 2.60 -4.57 1.90
N ALA A 213 2.09 -3.69 1.04
CA ALA A 213 1.18 -2.63 1.42
C ALA A 213 0.09 -2.39 0.36
N MET A 214 -1.09 -1.99 0.82
CA MET A 214 -2.23 -1.68 -0.02
C MET A 214 -2.88 -0.37 0.40
N ILE A 215 -3.01 0.57 -0.55
CA ILE A 215 -3.84 1.77 -0.39
C ILE A 215 -5.30 1.49 -0.78
N SER A 216 -6.24 2.13 -0.08
CA SER A 216 -7.68 1.99 -0.34
C SER A 216 -8.45 3.26 -0.04
N GLY A 217 -9.55 3.49 -0.77
CA GLY A 217 -10.41 4.68 -0.65
C GLY A 217 -11.35 4.67 0.56
N VAL A 218 -10.97 4.02 1.66
CA VAL A 218 -11.77 3.95 2.88
C VAL A 218 -11.73 5.28 3.63
N ARG A 219 -12.90 5.74 4.11
CA ARG A 219 -13.01 6.92 4.99
C ARG A 219 -13.56 6.55 6.37
N GLY A 220 -13.15 7.28 7.40
CA GLY A 220 -13.54 7.06 8.79
C GLY A 220 -15.03 7.32 9.04
N ALA A 221 -15.61 8.31 8.35
CA ALA A 221 -17.00 8.71 8.50
C ALA A 221 -18.04 7.77 7.82
N GLN A 222 -17.61 6.68 7.17
CA GLN A 222 -18.54 5.82 6.41
C GLN A 222 -19.42 4.91 7.27
N THR A 223 -18.96 4.49 8.45
CA THR A 223 -19.78 3.71 9.39
C THR A 223 -19.38 4.02 10.83
N LYS A 224 -20.28 3.81 11.81
CA LYS A 224 -19.98 3.98 13.25
C LYS A 224 -18.78 3.16 13.73
N HIS A 225 -18.46 2.04 13.05
CA HIS A 225 -17.31 1.18 13.36
C HIS A 225 -15.97 1.69 12.81
N ARG A 226 -15.96 2.74 11.99
CA ARG A 226 -14.73 3.28 11.36
C ARG A 226 -14.16 4.52 12.06
N ALA A 227 -14.80 5.00 13.14
CA ALA A 227 -14.34 6.15 13.90
C ALA A 227 -12.98 5.95 14.60
N GLY A 228 -12.58 4.70 14.86
CA GLY A 228 -11.28 4.36 15.46
C GLY A 228 -10.22 3.87 14.45
N LEU A 229 -10.51 3.94 13.15
CA LEU A 229 -9.58 3.45 12.13
C LEU A 229 -8.37 4.40 12.06
N LYS A 230 -7.16 3.85 12.12
CA LYS A 230 -5.92 4.60 11.93
C LYS A 230 -5.57 4.64 10.45
N ARG A 231 -4.85 5.68 10.01
CA ARG A 231 -4.48 5.86 8.61
C ARG A 231 -3.66 4.70 8.08
N ILE A 232 -2.82 4.10 8.92
CA ILE A 232 -2.18 2.83 8.61
C ILE A 232 -2.42 1.80 9.70
N THR A 233 -2.78 0.59 9.27
CA THR A 233 -2.94 -0.59 10.11
C THR A 233 -2.23 -1.79 9.51
N LEU A 234 -1.86 -2.78 10.33
CA LEU A 234 -1.38 -4.06 9.84
C LEU A 234 -2.56 -5.04 9.74
N ASN A 235 -2.72 -5.68 8.59
CA ASN A 235 -3.59 -6.84 8.46
C ASN A 235 -2.80 -8.10 8.81
N SER A 236 -2.88 -8.55 10.07
CA SER A 236 -2.13 -9.72 10.53
C SER A 236 -2.49 -11.01 9.79
N ALA A 237 -3.76 -11.16 9.36
CA ALA A 237 -4.23 -12.36 8.67
C ALA A 237 -3.63 -12.48 7.26
N GLN A 238 -3.52 -11.37 6.54
CA GLN A 238 -3.02 -11.32 5.16
C GLN A 238 -1.59 -10.74 5.06
N LYS A 239 -0.94 -10.47 6.20
CA LYS A 239 0.44 -9.96 6.33
C LYS A 239 0.79 -8.77 5.43
N HIS A 240 -0.10 -7.79 5.33
CA HIS A 240 0.14 -6.55 4.59
C HIS A 240 -0.30 -5.31 5.37
N TYR A 241 0.32 -4.17 5.08
CA TYR A 241 -0.10 -2.87 5.60
C TYR A 241 -1.30 -2.32 4.82
N ARG A 242 -2.32 -1.85 5.53
CA ARG A 242 -3.47 -1.14 4.95
C ARG A 242 -3.31 0.34 5.19
N ILE A 243 -3.34 1.11 4.13
CA ILE A 243 -3.13 2.56 4.13
C ILE A 243 -4.40 3.23 3.61
N HIS A 244 -4.85 4.28 4.28
CA HIS A 244 -6.11 4.97 4.01
C HIS A 244 -5.87 6.47 3.76
N PRO A 245 -5.41 6.88 2.55
CA PRO A 245 -5.06 8.27 2.28
C PRO A 245 -6.23 9.25 2.46
N LEU A 246 -7.46 8.79 2.19
CA LEU A 246 -8.69 9.59 2.32
C LEU A 246 -9.37 9.44 3.68
N LEU A 247 -8.71 8.86 4.69
CA LEU A 247 -9.35 8.49 5.95
C LEU A 247 -10.13 9.65 6.60
N HIS A 248 -9.57 10.85 6.52
CA HIS A 248 -10.07 12.07 7.18
C HIS A 248 -10.80 13.02 6.22
N TRP A 249 -10.93 12.65 4.95
CA TRP A 249 -11.72 13.44 4.01
C TRP A 249 -13.20 13.37 4.39
N THR A 250 -13.83 14.54 4.38
CA THR A 250 -15.27 14.68 4.51
C THR A 250 -15.97 14.21 3.23
N GLN A 251 -17.30 14.19 3.26
CA GLN A 251 -18.07 13.94 2.05
C GLN A 251 -17.92 15.10 1.05
N GLU A 252 -17.92 16.34 1.55
CA GLU A 252 -17.72 17.56 0.76
C GLU A 252 -16.35 17.59 0.08
N ASP A 253 -15.27 17.19 0.77
CA ASP A 253 -13.93 17.08 0.16
C ASP A 253 -13.92 16.14 -1.04
N VAL A 254 -14.66 15.02 -0.96
CA VAL A 254 -14.77 14.05 -2.06
C VAL A 254 -15.63 14.56 -3.21
N GLU A 255 -16.66 15.36 -2.92
CA GLU A 255 -17.55 15.93 -3.95
C GLU A 255 -16.90 17.11 -4.68
N ASN A 256 -16.09 17.90 -3.98
CA ASN A 256 -15.39 19.06 -4.54
C ASN A 256 -14.23 18.67 -5.46
N TYR A 257 -13.68 17.46 -5.32
CA TYR A 257 -12.56 16.94 -6.10
C TYR A 257 -12.99 16.34 -7.44
#